data_AF-J3C216-F1
#
_entry.id   AF-J3C216-F1
#
_cell.length_a   1.000
_cell.length_b   1.000
_cell.length_c   1.000
_cell.angle_alpha   90.00
_cell.angle_beta   90.00
_cell.angle_gamma   90.00
#
_symmetry.space_group_name_H-M   'P 1'
#
loop_
_entity.id
_entity.type
_entity.pdbx_description
1 polymer ?
#
loop_
_entity_poly.entity_id
_entity_poly.type
_entity_poly.pdbx_seq_one_letter_code
_entity_poly.pdbx_strand_id
1 'polypeptide(L)'
;MTSVNQFWRRAKLPLAVSLASTLAGPAFGVSFNVGEIEGQFDSSLSIGASWSTESANKNLIGVNNGGKGLSQTSDDGHLNFKSGETFSKIFKGIHDLELKYGDTGVFVRGKYWYDFELKDESRPFKDISDEGRKEGAKSAGGQILDAFVYHNYAIADQPGSVRLGKQVVSWGESTFIGGGINSINPIDVSAFRRPGAEIKEGLIPVNMFYVSQSLTENLSAEAFYQIEWDQTVVDNCGTFFSQPDIVADGCDDNLRVLNKRSQIPAIALAPLAANGVNVNEEGVLVRRGPDRDARDSGQWGASFKYMFDPLDTEFGAYFMNYHSRAPIFSATGAPQSVYNTARGLPGPFAALGPLLVAGNSQYFIEYPEDIRLYGLSFSTTLPTGTAWSGEISYRPNAPVQLNSTDILFSGIRPLGNNNPNNPLTNASLLTGVPGQDLHGYRRKEVTQFQTTLTHFFDQVMGASRLTLVGEVGVTHVGGLESTSDVRYGRDPVYGPGELPASGALDTCVALNSSTINGAGPGTPTNNRSRNCTDEGFTTATSWGYRGRAIWEYNDVFAGVNLKPNVAWSHDVSGYSPGPGGNFEEGRKAVSLGVDAEYQNTYTASLAYTNFFDGKYTTVDDRDFVALSLGVNF
;
A
#
# COMPACT_ATOMS: atom_id res chain seq x y z
N MET A 1 -13.61 -38.35 -40.68
CA MET A 1 -13.26 -36.92 -40.77
C MET A 1 -12.51 -36.56 -39.52
N THR A 2 -11.22 -36.31 -39.66
CA THR A 2 -10.22 -36.17 -38.60
C THR A 2 -10.13 -34.73 -38.14
N SER A 3 -10.18 -34.56 -36.81
CA SER A 3 -9.97 -33.31 -36.07
C SER A 3 -8.53 -32.82 -36.25
N VAL A 4 -8.37 -31.53 -36.59
CA VAL A 4 -7.08 -30.85 -36.69
C VAL A 4 -6.83 -30.11 -35.38
N ASN A 5 -5.88 -30.61 -34.58
CA ASN A 5 -5.37 -29.93 -33.40
C ASN A 5 -4.63 -28.64 -33.81
N GLN A 6 -5.15 -27.48 -33.39
CA GLN A 6 -4.50 -26.19 -33.62
C GLN A 6 -3.27 -26.04 -32.72
N PHE A 7 -2.09 -26.16 -33.33
CA PHE A 7 -0.76 -26.06 -32.74
C PHE A 7 -0.36 -24.63 -32.31
N TRP A 8 -1.26 -23.65 -32.41
CA TRP A 8 -0.94 -22.21 -32.33
C TRP A 8 -0.94 -21.61 -30.92
N ARG A 9 -1.24 -22.39 -29.87
CA ARG A 9 -1.30 -21.87 -28.48
C ARG A 9 0.03 -21.95 -27.70
N ARG A 10 1.06 -22.60 -28.23
CA ARG A 10 2.36 -22.80 -27.54
C ARG A 10 3.51 -21.90 -28.03
N ALA A 11 3.25 -21.00 -28.97
CA ALA A 11 4.31 -20.21 -29.61
C ALA A 11 4.61 -18.85 -28.95
N LYS A 12 3.84 -18.38 -27.95
CA LYS A 12 4.06 -17.06 -27.34
C LYS A 12 5.31 -17.00 -26.45
N LEU A 13 5.56 -18.05 -25.65
CA LEU A 13 6.76 -18.16 -24.81
C LEU A 13 8.07 -18.18 -25.62
N PRO A 14 8.22 -19.02 -26.67
CA PRO A 14 9.44 -19.02 -27.47
C PRO A 14 9.61 -17.79 -28.35
N LEU A 15 8.54 -17.08 -28.74
CA LEU A 15 8.69 -15.84 -29.53
C LEU A 15 9.27 -14.69 -28.67
N ALA A 16 8.81 -14.53 -27.43
CA ALA A 16 9.33 -13.55 -26.49
C ALA A 16 10.79 -13.85 -26.10
N VAL A 17 11.12 -15.14 -25.88
CA VAL A 17 12.50 -15.59 -25.66
C VAL A 17 13.36 -15.44 -26.92
N SER A 18 12.79 -15.60 -28.12
CA SER A 18 13.52 -15.43 -29.39
C SER A 18 13.87 -13.97 -29.69
N LEU A 19 12.97 -13.01 -29.37
CA LEU A 19 13.26 -11.58 -29.50
C LEU A 19 14.37 -11.14 -28.53
N ALA A 20 14.40 -11.71 -27.32
CA ALA A 20 15.48 -11.50 -26.35
C ALA A 20 16.82 -12.09 -26.83
N SER A 21 16.80 -13.19 -27.59
CA SER A 21 18.03 -13.81 -28.13
C SER A 21 18.59 -13.15 -29.40
N THR A 22 17.80 -12.38 -30.16
CA THR A 22 18.27 -11.67 -31.37
C THR A 22 18.90 -10.29 -31.09
N LEU A 23 18.90 -9.84 -29.83
CA LEU A 23 19.60 -8.65 -29.36
C LEU A 23 20.84 -9.00 -28.50
N ALA A 24 21.46 -10.16 -28.75
CA ALA A 24 22.75 -10.53 -28.15
C ALA A 24 23.94 -9.72 -28.76
N GLY A 25 23.81 -8.39 -28.80
CA GLY A 25 24.96 -7.49 -28.80
C GLY A 25 25.49 -7.34 -27.37
N PRO A 26 26.75 -6.97 -27.18
CA PRO A 26 27.23 -6.64 -25.85
C PRO A 26 26.42 -5.45 -25.34
N ALA A 27 25.75 -5.67 -24.23
CA ALA A 27 24.88 -4.72 -23.59
C ALA A 27 25.79 -3.68 -22.91
N PHE A 28 26.01 -2.54 -23.58
CA PHE A 28 26.69 -1.37 -23.03
C PHE A 28 25.72 -0.19 -23.04
N GLY A 29 25.67 0.56 -21.95
CA GLY A 29 25.03 1.86 -21.87
C GLY A 29 25.64 2.74 -22.93
N VAL A 30 24.78 3.33 -23.76
CA VAL A 30 25.25 4.03 -24.94
C VAL A 30 25.43 5.49 -24.56
N SER A 31 26.67 5.89 -24.34
CA SER A 31 27.03 7.30 -24.41
C SER A 31 27.24 7.69 -25.87
N PHE A 32 26.63 8.79 -26.28
CA PHE A 32 26.71 9.29 -27.64
C PHE A 32 26.77 10.81 -27.66
N ASN A 33 27.46 11.37 -28.64
CA ASN A 33 27.55 12.81 -28.81
C ASN A 33 26.92 13.20 -30.16
N VAL A 34 25.98 14.14 -30.15
CA VAL A 34 25.40 14.74 -31.36
C VAL A 34 25.76 16.22 -31.37
N GLY A 35 26.91 16.55 -31.98
CA GLY A 35 27.47 17.90 -31.90
C GLY A 35 27.92 18.23 -30.48
N GLU A 36 27.32 19.26 -29.88
CA GLU A 36 27.56 19.71 -28.50
C GLU A 36 26.63 19.02 -27.48
N ILE A 37 25.70 18.16 -27.93
CA ILE A 37 24.80 17.43 -27.05
C ILE A 37 25.47 16.13 -26.61
N GLU A 38 25.64 15.97 -25.31
CA GLU A 38 26.09 14.71 -24.69
C GLU A 38 24.86 13.90 -24.28
N GLY A 39 24.75 12.67 -24.77
CA GLY A 39 23.66 11.75 -24.50
C GLY A 39 24.13 10.52 -23.73
N GLN A 40 23.35 10.10 -22.73
CA GLN A 40 23.53 8.84 -22.02
C GLN A 40 22.21 8.07 -22.04
N PHE A 41 22.27 6.79 -22.41
CA PHE A 41 21.14 5.88 -22.38
C PHE A 41 21.49 4.61 -21.63
N ASP A 42 20.87 4.42 -20.46
CA ASP A 42 21.05 3.26 -19.59
C ASP A 42 19.79 2.40 -19.57
N SER A 43 19.95 1.08 -19.54
CA SER A 43 18.84 0.13 -19.55
C SER A 43 19.01 -0.93 -18.46
N SER A 44 17.91 -1.24 -17.77
CA SER A 44 17.79 -2.39 -16.86
C SER A 44 16.64 -3.26 -17.32
N LEU A 45 16.91 -4.53 -17.60
CA LEU A 45 15.90 -5.53 -17.93
C LEU A 45 15.92 -6.64 -16.89
N SER A 46 14.76 -7.14 -16.49
CA SER A 46 14.70 -8.31 -15.62
C SER A 46 13.48 -9.18 -15.86
N ILE A 47 13.65 -10.45 -15.49
CA ILE A 47 12.60 -11.46 -15.43
C ILE A 47 12.59 -12.05 -14.02
N GLY A 48 11.42 -12.28 -13.46
CA GLY A 48 11.30 -12.90 -12.15
C GLY A 48 9.98 -13.60 -11.94
N ALA A 49 9.94 -14.42 -10.91
CA ALA A 49 8.75 -15.12 -10.49
C ALA A 49 8.71 -15.23 -8.96
N SER A 50 7.50 -15.26 -8.42
CA SER A 50 7.26 -15.49 -7.00
C SER A 50 6.23 -16.59 -6.78
N TRP A 51 6.44 -17.37 -5.72
CA TRP A 51 5.61 -18.49 -5.31
C TRP A 51 5.13 -18.30 -3.88
N SER A 52 3.84 -18.50 -3.64
CA SER A 52 3.31 -18.60 -2.29
C SER A 52 3.81 -19.88 -1.63
N THR A 53 4.16 -19.83 -0.34
CA THR A 53 4.59 -21.03 0.41
C THR A 53 3.61 -21.43 1.50
N GLU A 54 2.71 -20.54 1.91
CA GLU A 54 1.75 -20.79 2.99
C GLU A 54 0.33 -21.00 2.47
N SER A 55 -0.48 -21.76 3.21
CA SER A 55 -1.89 -21.97 2.85
C SER A 55 -2.75 -20.84 3.40
N ALA A 56 -3.77 -20.42 2.65
CA ALA A 56 -4.67 -19.36 3.06
C ALA A 56 -5.26 -19.59 4.47
N ASN A 57 -5.10 -18.58 5.34
CA ASN A 57 -5.62 -18.59 6.69
C ASN A 57 -7.12 -18.37 6.67
N LYS A 58 -7.89 -19.40 7.04
CA LYS A 58 -9.36 -19.31 7.07
C LYS A 58 -9.91 -18.22 7.99
N ASN A 59 -9.13 -17.68 8.94
CA ASN A 59 -9.56 -16.54 9.75
C ASN A 59 -9.57 -15.21 8.98
N LEU A 60 -8.84 -15.14 7.86
CA LEU A 60 -8.75 -13.98 6.98
C LEU A 60 -9.70 -14.07 5.77
N ILE A 61 -10.42 -15.19 5.63
CA ILE A 61 -11.46 -15.37 4.61
C ILE A 61 -12.82 -15.13 5.23
N GLY A 62 -13.68 -14.35 4.56
CA GLY A 62 -15.03 -14.05 5.00
C GLY A 62 -15.91 -15.29 5.13
N VAL A 63 -16.84 -15.28 6.09
CA VAL A 63 -17.78 -16.40 6.31
C VAL A 63 -18.65 -16.70 5.08
N ASN A 64 -19.01 -15.70 4.28
CA ASN A 64 -19.77 -15.92 3.04
C ASN A 64 -18.97 -16.73 2.01
N ASN A 65 -17.65 -16.56 2.00
CA ASN A 65 -16.69 -17.27 1.14
C ASN A 65 -16.17 -18.58 1.77
N GLY A 66 -16.77 -19.03 2.89
CA GLY A 66 -16.45 -20.31 3.52
C GLY A 66 -15.28 -20.27 4.52
N GLY A 67 -14.84 -19.07 4.90
CA GLY A 67 -13.86 -18.86 5.96
C GLY A 67 -14.49 -18.67 7.34
N LYS A 68 -13.79 -17.94 8.21
CA LYS A 68 -14.16 -17.64 9.60
C LYS A 68 -14.15 -16.13 9.89
N GLY A 69 -13.60 -15.32 8.99
CA GLY A 69 -13.57 -13.87 9.06
C GLY A 69 -14.96 -13.25 8.92
N LEU A 70 -15.16 -12.07 9.49
CA LEU A 70 -16.46 -11.40 9.55
C LEU A 70 -16.71 -10.45 8.37
N SER A 71 -15.78 -10.39 7.41
CA SER A 71 -15.87 -9.62 6.18
C SER A 71 -15.17 -10.36 5.05
N GLN A 72 -15.62 -10.11 3.81
CA GLN A 72 -15.04 -10.61 2.55
C GLN A 72 -14.42 -9.47 1.72
N THR A 73 -14.20 -8.30 2.32
CA THR A 73 -13.70 -7.09 1.63
C THR A 73 -12.20 -7.09 1.40
N SER A 74 -11.52 -8.13 1.87
CA SER A 74 -10.07 -8.27 1.95
C SER A 74 -9.63 -9.71 1.69
N ASP A 75 -10.50 -10.57 1.13
CA ASP A 75 -10.25 -12.01 1.01
C ASP A 75 -10.02 -12.51 -0.42
N ASP A 76 -10.14 -11.67 -1.45
CA ASP A 76 -10.00 -12.10 -2.84
C ASP A 76 -8.59 -12.68 -3.09
N GLY A 77 -7.56 -11.99 -2.58
CA GLY A 77 -6.16 -12.43 -2.66
C GLY A 77 -5.88 -13.70 -1.86
N HIS A 78 -6.65 -14.00 -0.81
CA HIS A 78 -6.53 -15.26 -0.03
C HIS A 78 -7.14 -16.43 -0.79
N LEU A 79 -8.18 -16.18 -1.57
CA LEU A 79 -8.89 -17.20 -2.34
C LEU A 79 -8.25 -17.48 -3.71
N ASN A 80 -7.52 -16.50 -4.27
CA ASN A 80 -6.92 -16.58 -5.60
C ASN A 80 -5.60 -17.35 -5.69
N PHE A 81 -4.88 -17.55 -4.59
CA PHE A 81 -3.55 -18.17 -4.61
C PHE A 81 -3.42 -19.26 -3.56
N LYS A 82 -2.85 -20.40 -3.93
CA LYS A 82 -2.57 -21.51 -3.02
C LYS A 82 -1.07 -21.65 -2.76
N SER A 83 -0.74 -22.30 -1.66
CA SER A 83 0.63 -22.74 -1.36
C SER A 83 1.20 -23.53 -2.53
N GLY A 84 2.41 -23.16 -2.97
CA GLY A 84 3.14 -23.73 -4.09
C GLY A 84 2.80 -23.14 -5.46
N GLU A 85 1.74 -22.34 -5.58
CA GLU A 85 1.37 -21.68 -6.83
C GLU A 85 2.15 -20.37 -7.03
N THR A 86 2.43 -20.05 -8.29
CA THR A 86 2.99 -18.75 -8.66
C THR A 86 1.94 -17.67 -8.50
N PHE A 87 2.33 -16.51 -7.96
CA PHE A 87 1.47 -15.33 -7.93
C PHE A 87 1.99 -14.17 -8.78
N SER A 88 3.21 -14.28 -9.30
CA SER A 88 3.79 -13.34 -10.25
C SER A 88 4.78 -14.07 -11.13
N LYS A 89 4.74 -13.79 -12.44
CA LYS A 89 5.73 -14.20 -13.45
C LYS A 89 5.96 -12.99 -14.34
N ILE A 90 6.89 -12.12 -13.95
CA ILE A 90 7.01 -10.79 -14.52
C ILE A 90 8.25 -10.65 -15.40
N PHE A 91 8.07 -9.97 -16.53
CA PHE A 91 9.15 -9.32 -17.27
C PHE A 91 9.01 -7.82 -17.14
N LYS A 92 10.12 -7.11 -16.93
CA LYS A 92 10.14 -5.65 -16.81
C LYS A 92 11.39 -5.05 -17.44
N GLY A 93 11.25 -3.83 -17.92
CA GLY A 93 12.34 -3.02 -18.44
C GLY A 93 12.22 -1.57 -18.01
N ILE A 94 13.36 -0.95 -17.71
CA ILE A 94 13.50 0.46 -17.34
C ILE A 94 14.61 1.06 -18.19
N HIS A 95 14.35 2.25 -18.72
CA HIS A 95 15.27 2.98 -19.58
C HIS A 95 15.39 4.41 -19.12
N ASP A 96 16.64 4.85 -18.93
CA ASP A 96 16.99 6.21 -18.53
C ASP A 96 17.69 6.88 -19.71
N LEU A 97 17.18 8.03 -20.15
CA LEU A 97 17.77 8.87 -21.19
C LEU A 97 18.10 10.23 -20.59
N GLU A 98 19.37 10.62 -20.66
CA GLU A 98 19.83 11.96 -20.30
C GLU A 98 20.46 12.61 -21.53
N LEU A 99 20.06 13.86 -21.81
CA LEU A 99 20.63 14.69 -22.87
C LEU A 99 21.12 16.00 -22.24
N LYS A 100 22.39 16.33 -22.39
CA LYS A 100 23.04 17.52 -21.81
C LYS A 100 23.53 18.46 -22.90
N TYR A 101 23.37 19.75 -22.65
CA TYR A 101 23.90 20.85 -23.46
C TYR A 101 24.41 21.94 -22.52
N GLY A 102 25.72 21.97 -22.28
CA GLY A 102 26.32 22.85 -21.26
C GLY A 102 25.71 22.62 -19.87
N ASP A 103 25.18 23.67 -19.27
CA ASP A 103 24.55 23.62 -17.93
C ASP A 103 23.08 23.21 -17.94
N THR A 104 22.49 22.93 -19.11
CA THR A 104 21.09 22.52 -19.26
C THR A 104 21.00 21.07 -19.69
N GLY A 105 20.02 20.33 -19.16
CA GLY A 105 19.75 18.98 -19.63
C GLY A 105 18.29 18.57 -19.53
N VAL A 106 17.99 17.47 -20.21
CA VAL A 106 16.69 16.80 -20.21
C VAL A 106 16.89 15.38 -19.72
N PHE A 107 16.09 14.96 -18.75
CA PHE A 107 16.08 13.60 -18.23
C PHE A 107 14.71 12.97 -18.46
N VAL A 108 14.70 11.75 -19.03
CA VAL A 108 13.50 10.95 -19.24
C VAL A 108 13.74 9.53 -18.78
N ARG A 109 12.83 9.00 -17.96
CA ARG A 109 12.80 7.61 -17.53
C ARG A 109 11.49 6.95 -17.92
N GLY A 110 11.58 5.83 -18.64
CA GLY A 110 10.43 4.98 -18.98
C GLY A 110 10.54 3.62 -18.34
N LYS A 111 9.41 3.07 -17.84
CA LYS A 111 9.31 1.66 -17.45
C LYS A 111 8.17 0.95 -18.19
N TYR A 112 8.32 -0.34 -18.41
CA TYR A 112 7.25 -1.22 -18.86
C TYR A 112 7.35 -2.58 -18.17
N TRP A 113 6.21 -3.29 -18.10
CA TRP A 113 6.16 -4.60 -17.49
C TRP A 113 5.02 -5.46 -18.07
N TYR A 114 5.18 -6.77 -17.92
CA TYR A 114 4.18 -7.76 -18.26
C TYR A 114 4.26 -8.94 -17.29
N ASP A 115 3.22 -9.14 -16.49
CA ASP A 115 3.08 -10.30 -15.60
C ASP A 115 2.22 -11.39 -16.24
N PHE A 116 2.85 -12.48 -16.67
CA PHE A 116 2.18 -13.61 -17.32
C PHE A 116 1.21 -14.34 -16.38
N GLU A 117 1.49 -14.38 -15.08
CA GLU A 117 0.62 -15.05 -14.09
C GLU A 117 -0.70 -14.29 -13.92
N LEU A 118 -0.62 -12.97 -13.82
CA LEU A 118 -1.78 -12.12 -13.55
C LEU A 118 -2.53 -11.77 -14.84
N LYS A 119 -1.85 -11.69 -15.99
CA LYS A 119 -2.45 -11.26 -17.26
C LYS A 119 -3.08 -12.39 -18.08
N ASP A 120 -2.46 -13.57 -18.11
CA ASP A 120 -2.81 -14.63 -19.06
C ASP A 120 -3.46 -15.85 -18.40
N GLU A 121 -3.27 -16.06 -17.09
CA GLU A 121 -3.75 -17.24 -16.38
C GLU A 121 -5.00 -16.94 -15.53
N SER A 122 -5.98 -17.85 -15.55
CA SER A 122 -7.23 -17.71 -14.79
C SER A 122 -7.01 -17.98 -13.30
N ARG A 123 -7.78 -17.31 -12.44
CA ARG A 123 -7.76 -17.51 -11.00
C ARG A 123 -8.88 -18.44 -10.53
N PRO A 124 -8.70 -19.15 -9.40
CA PRO A 124 -9.73 -20.04 -8.86
C PRO A 124 -10.95 -19.30 -8.29
N PHE A 125 -10.84 -18.02 -7.93
CA PHE A 125 -11.95 -17.24 -7.38
C PHE A 125 -12.38 -16.08 -8.28
N LYS A 126 -11.52 -15.07 -8.49
CA LYS A 126 -11.79 -13.93 -9.37
C LYS A 126 -10.58 -13.62 -10.24
N ASP A 127 -10.80 -13.58 -11.55
CA ASP A 127 -9.75 -13.19 -12.50
C ASP A 127 -9.31 -11.74 -12.27
N ILE A 128 -8.02 -11.48 -12.45
CA ILE A 128 -7.44 -10.14 -12.30
C ILE A 128 -7.71 -9.35 -13.58
N SER A 129 -8.31 -8.17 -13.42
CA SER A 129 -8.58 -7.25 -14.53
C SER A 129 -7.62 -6.06 -14.54
N ASP A 130 -7.34 -5.54 -15.73
CA ASP A 130 -6.65 -4.25 -15.90
C ASP A 130 -7.63 -3.12 -16.26
N GLU A 131 -8.92 -3.44 -16.44
CA GLU A 131 -9.95 -2.49 -16.82
C GLU A 131 -10.22 -1.50 -15.67
N GLY A 132 -10.21 -0.21 -15.99
CA GLY A 132 -10.44 0.86 -15.02
C GLY A 132 -9.34 1.01 -13.95
N ARG A 133 -8.22 0.30 -14.05
CA ARG A 133 -7.11 0.35 -13.07
C ARG A 133 -6.18 1.53 -13.33
N LYS A 134 -5.60 2.09 -12.26
CA LYS A 134 -4.40 2.95 -12.36
C LYS A 134 -3.27 2.18 -13.04
N GLU A 135 -2.47 2.88 -13.86
CA GLU A 135 -1.45 2.25 -14.69
C GLU A 135 -0.52 1.35 -13.87
N GLY A 136 0.03 1.85 -12.75
CA GLY A 136 0.89 1.07 -11.87
C GLY A 136 0.25 -0.22 -11.32
N ALA A 137 -1.07 -0.25 -11.09
CA ALA A 137 -1.78 -1.41 -10.53
C ALA A 137 -2.14 -2.49 -11.58
N LYS A 138 -1.86 -2.25 -12.86
CA LYS A 138 -2.14 -3.23 -13.93
C LYS A 138 -1.12 -4.36 -13.95
N SER A 139 -1.57 -5.52 -14.40
CA SER A 139 -0.76 -6.72 -14.61
C SER A 139 0.24 -6.55 -15.76
N ALA A 140 -0.10 -5.72 -16.75
CA ALA A 140 0.79 -5.33 -17.83
C ALA A 140 0.57 -3.85 -18.18
N GLY A 141 1.65 -3.12 -18.46
CA GLY A 141 1.57 -1.69 -18.69
C GLY A 141 2.92 -1.04 -18.99
N GLY A 142 2.88 0.27 -19.17
CA GLY A 142 4.06 1.09 -19.38
C GLY A 142 3.81 2.54 -18.98
N GLN A 143 4.79 3.15 -18.32
CA GLN A 143 4.67 4.54 -17.86
C GLN A 143 6.00 5.29 -17.95
N ILE A 144 5.88 6.58 -18.28
CA ILE A 144 6.97 7.53 -18.08
C ILE A 144 6.99 7.88 -16.59
N LEU A 145 8.11 7.56 -15.94
CA LEU A 145 8.37 7.89 -14.56
C LEU A 145 8.82 9.34 -14.49
N ASP A 146 10.09 9.62 -14.73
CA ASP A 146 10.67 10.96 -14.70
C ASP A 146 10.68 11.56 -16.11
N ALA A 147 10.40 12.85 -16.21
CA ALA A 147 10.48 13.63 -17.44
C ALA A 147 10.61 15.12 -17.07
N PHE A 148 11.84 15.61 -16.95
CA PHE A 148 12.09 16.99 -16.54
C PHE A 148 13.25 17.63 -17.28
N VAL A 149 13.21 18.95 -17.36
CA VAL A 149 14.31 19.80 -17.80
C VAL A 149 14.98 20.37 -16.56
N TYR A 150 16.30 20.41 -16.55
CA TYR A 150 17.08 21.05 -15.50
C TYR A 150 18.06 22.08 -16.06
N HIS A 151 18.40 23.06 -15.24
CA HIS A 151 19.45 24.03 -15.52
C HIS A 151 20.25 24.31 -14.26
N ASN A 152 21.56 24.14 -14.35
CA ASN A 152 22.50 24.46 -13.29
C ASN A 152 22.99 25.90 -13.48
N TYR A 153 23.18 26.60 -12.38
CA TYR A 153 23.62 27.99 -12.39
C TYR A 153 24.45 28.27 -11.13
N ALA A 154 25.05 29.45 -11.05
CA ALA A 154 25.77 29.91 -9.87
C ALA A 154 25.34 31.34 -9.50
N ILE A 155 25.06 31.58 -8.22
CA ILE A 155 24.79 32.91 -7.66
C ILE A 155 25.86 33.17 -6.60
N ALA A 156 26.61 34.26 -6.76
CA ALA A 156 27.71 34.62 -5.85
C ALA A 156 28.69 33.44 -5.62
N ASP A 157 29.09 32.78 -6.71
CA ASP A 157 29.97 31.59 -6.73
C ASP A 157 29.41 30.35 -6.00
N GLN A 158 28.15 30.40 -5.55
CA GLN A 158 27.46 29.26 -4.95
C GLN A 158 26.59 28.52 -5.98
N PRO A 159 26.72 27.20 -6.12
CA PRO A 159 25.95 26.44 -7.09
C PRO A 159 24.46 26.39 -6.74
N GLY A 160 23.64 26.38 -7.78
CA GLY A 160 22.21 26.18 -7.71
C GLY A 160 21.68 25.39 -8.91
N SER A 161 20.50 24.82 -8.77
CA SER A 161 19.84 24.06 -9.83
C SER A 161 18.34 24.32 -9.81
N VAL A 162 17.76 24.48 -11.00
CA VAL A 162 16.30 24.51 -11.19
C VAL A 162 15.87 23.31 -12.01
N ARG A 163 14.73 22.71 -11.65
CA ARG A 163 14.12 21.58 -12.36
C ARG A 163 12.64 21.84 -12.59
N LEU A 164 12.16 21.56 -13.80
CA LEU A 164 10.75 21.66 -14.15
C LEU A 164 10.30 20.41 -14.90
N GLY A 165 9.25 19.77 -14.40
CA GLY A 165 8.65 18.58 -15.01
C GLY A 165 8.36 17.51 -13.98
N LYS A 166 8.17 16.28 -14.46
CA LYS A 166 7.81 15.10 -13.68
C LYS A 166 9.07 14.53 -13.03
N GLN A 167 9.15 14.59 -11.70
CA GLN A 167 10.37 14.24 -10.98
C GLN A 167 10.08 13.72 -9.56
N VAL A 168 11.02 12.96 -9.01
CA VAL A 168 11.03 12.55 -7.60
C VAL A 168 11.91 13.51 -6.79
N VAL A 169 11.39 13.99 -5.65
CA VAL A 169 12.15 14.76 -4.67
C VAL A 169 12.09 14.06 -3.32
N SER A 170 13.24 13.57 -2.84
CA SER A 170 13.31 12.87 -1.55
C SER A 170 13.95 13.77 -0.50
N TRP A 171 13.24 13.97 0.62
CA TRP A 171 13.71 14.69 1.79
C TRP A 171 13.68 13.77 3.02
N GLY A 172 14.57 14.00 3.98
CA GLY A 172 14.68 13.20 5.20
C GLY A 172 15.77 12.13 5.16
N GLU A 173 15.86 11.37 6.25
CA GLU A 173 16.98 10.47 6.59
C GLU A 173 16.54 9.01 6.81
N SER A 174 15.26 8.71 6.63
CA SER A 174 14.72 7.37 6.86
C SER A 174 15.15 6.36 5.80
N THR A 175 15.29 5.10 6.21
CA THR A 175 15.79 4.02 5.35
C THR A 175 14.73 2.98 5.01
N PHE A 176 13.98 2.48 6.00
CA PHE A 176 12.98 1.42 5.87
C PHE A 176 11.57 1.87 6.27
N ILE A 177 11.44 2.75 7.27
CA ILE A 177 10.15 3.11 7.87
C ILE A 177 9.53 4.32 7.16
N GLY A 178 8.39 4.12 6.49
CA GLY A 178 7.70 5.19 5.75
C GLY A 178 7.02 6.22 6.65
N GLY A 179 6.44 7.27 6.06
CA GLY A 179 5.60 8.24 6.79
C GLY A 179 6.33 9.35 7.55
N GLY A 180 7.66 9.42 7.44
CA GLY A 180 8.48 10.50 7.98
C GLY A 180 8.43 11.80 7.15
N ILE A 181 9.58 12.49 7.05
CA ILE A 181 9.72 13.74 6.27
C ILE A 181 9.49 13.49 4.78
N ASN A 182 9.85 12.31 4.28
CA ASN A 182 9.67 11.92 2.88
C ASN A 182 8.18 11.68 2.54
N SER A 183 7.45 12.77 2.35
CA SER A 183 6.00 12.78 2.05
C SER A 183 5.67 13.52 0.77
N ILE A 184 6.65 13.77 -0.11
CA ILE A 184 6.44 14.58 -1.33
C ILE A 184 5.89 13.72 -2.48
N ASN A 185 6.39 12.49 -2.61
CA ASN A 185 6.09 11.63 -3.74
C ASN A 185 5.05 10.57 -3.35
N PRO A 186 4.05 10.31 -4.19
CA PRO A 186 3.23 9.11 -4.07
C PRO A 186 4.06 7.85 -4.30
N ILE A 187 3.55 6.72 -3.85
CA ILE A 187 4.21 5.43 -3.99
C ILE A 187 3.37 4.46 -4.83
N ASP A 188 4.03 3.57 -5.54
CA ASP A 188 3.45 2.43 -6.23
C ASP A 188 3.71 1.18 -5.40
N VAL A 189 2.74 0.83 -4.55
CA VAL A 189 2.85 -0.30 -3.62
C VAL A 189 2.99 -1.61 -4.40
N SER A 190 2.29 -1.72 -5.53
CA SER A 190 2.34 -2.90 -6.39
C SER A 190 3.72 -3.09 -7.00
N ALA A 191 4.43 -2.01 -7.35
CA ALA A 191 5.78 -2.09 -7.90
C ALA A 191 6.79 -2.64 -6.89
N PHE A 192 6.72 -2.24 -5.62
CA PHE A 192 7.62 -2.75 -4.57
C PHE A 192 7.44 -4.24 -4.26
N ARG A 193 6.30 -4.83 -4.64
CA ARG A 193 5.97 -6.24 -4.40
C ARG A 193 6.32 -7.16 -5.57
N ARG A 194 6.80 -6.60 -6.68
CA ARG A 194 7.24 -7.38 -7.86
C ARG A 194 8.61 -8.02 -7.61
N PRO A 195 8.86 -9.23 -8.16
CA PRO A 195 10.19 -9.82 -8.18
C PRO A 195 11.26 -8.85 -8.69
N GLY A 196 12.37 -8.72 -7.94
CA GLY A 196 13.51 -7.87 -8.31
C GLY A 196 13.21 -6.37 -8.30
N ALA A 197 12.16 -5.90 -7.61
CA ALA A 197 11.78 -4.48 -7.54
C ALA A 197 12.94 -3.55 -7.17
N GLU A 198 13.09 -2.47 -7.93
CA GLU A 198 14.02 -1.39 -7.63
C GLU A 198 13.30 -0.22 -6.95
N ILE A 199 14.01 0.54 -6.10
CA ILE A 199 13.42 1.69 -5.38
C ILE A 199 12.84 2.72 -6.37
N LYS A 200 13.54 2.96 -7.50
CA LYS A 200 13.11 3.90 -8.53
C LYS A 200 11.81 3.50 -9.24
N GLU A 201 11.36 2.25 -9.12
CA GLU A 201 10.07 1.82 -9.71
C GLU A 201 8.87 2.13 -8.83
N GLY A 202 9.10 2.21 -7.51
CA GLY A 202 8.06 2.36 -6.50
C GLY A 202 7.78 3.79 -6.07
N LEU A 203 8.60 4.76 -6.47
CA LEU A 203 8.33 6.19 -6.29
C LEU A 203 7.66 6.74 -7.54
N ILE A 204 6.47 7.33 -7.39
CA ILE A 204 5.72 7.93 -8.49
C ILE A 204 6.18 9.38 -8.65
N PRO A 205 6.81 9.74 -9.78
CA PRO A 205 7.29 11.11 -9.96
C PRO A 205 6.10 12.03 -10.28
N VAL A 206 6.11 13.26 -9.79
CA VAL A 206 4.99 14.20 -9.98
C VAL A 206 5.46 15.50 -10.63
N ASN A 207 4.58 16.15 -11.39
CA ASN A 207 4.91 17.39 -12.09
C ASN A 207 5.10 18.53 -11.09
N MET A 208 6.32 19.07 -11.04
CA MET A 208 6.66 20.15 -10.11
C MET A 208 7.73 21.08 -10.66
N PHE A 209 7.76 22.28 -10.09
CA PHE A 209 8.91 23.17 -10.14
C PHE A 209 9.74 22.96 -8.86
N TYR A 210 11.04 22.76 -9.01
CA TYR A 210 11.98 22.53 -7.90
C TYR A 210 13.20 23.43 -8.06
N VAL A 211 13.69 23.97 -6.95
CA VAL A 211 14.90 24.79 -6.88
C VAL A 211 15.75 24.31 -5.72
N SER A 212 17.06 24.18 -5.94
CA SER A 212 18.07 24.04 -4.90
C SER A 212 19.14 25.12 -5.03
N GLN A 213 19.58 25.66 -3.91
CA GLN A 213 20.57 26.73 -3.86
C GLN A 213 21.48 26.55 -2.64
N SER A 214 22.79 26.50 -2.86
CA SER A 214 23.77 26.73 -1.79
C SER A 214 23.76 28.22 -1.42
N LEU A 215 23.47 28.53 -0.17
CA LEU A 215 23.45 29.91 0.34
C LEU A 215 24.84 30.34 0.84
N THR A 216 25.58 29.39 1.40
CA THR A 216 26.99 29.50 1.83
C THR A 216 27.70 28.15 1.58
N GLU A 217 28.96 28.04 1.97
CA GLU A 217 29.72 26.77 1.92
C GLU A 217 29.12 25.66 2.80
N ASN A 218 28.31 26.00 3.80
CA ASN A 218 27.75 25.07 4.78
C ASN A 218 26.22 25.19 4.98
N LEU A 219 25.54 26.04 4.21
CA LEU A 219 24.09 26.22 4.27
C LEU A 219 23.51 26.11 2.87
N SER A 220 22.50 25.25 2.70
CA SER A 220 21.71 25.16 1.47
C SER A 220 20.22 25.25 1.76
N ALA A 221 19.46 25.67 0.74
CA ALA A 221 18.02 25.70 0.77
C ALA A 221 17.45 25.03 -0.47
N GLU A 222 16.34 24.33 -0.30
CA GLU A 222 15.57 23.75 -1.40
C GLU A 222 14.11 24.16 -1.28
N ALA A 223 13.42 24.28 -2.41
CA ALA A 223 11.99 24.54 -2.45
C ALA A 223 11.34 23.83 -3.62
N PHE A 224 10.07 23.46 -3.45
CA PHE A 224 9.26 22.93 -4.54
C PHE A 224 7.84 23.48 -4.54
N TYR A 225 7.22 23.47 -5.71
CA TYR A 225 5.79 23.69 -5.92
C TYR A 225 5.27 22.62 -6.89
N GLN A 226 4.35 21.77 -6.43
CA GLN A 226 3.70 20.77 -7.28
C GLN A 226 2.60 21.42 -8.10
N ILE A 227 2.56 21.09 -9.38
CA ILE A 227 1.63 21.63 -10.37
C ILE A 227 0.49 20.63 -10.63
N GLU A 228 0.69 19.37 -10.26
CA GLU A 228 -0.27 18.27 -10.37
C GLU A 228 -0.25 17.45 -9.08
N TRP A 229 -1.43 17.00 -8.67
CA TRP A 229 -1.58 16.03 -7.59
C TRP A 229 -1.72 14.62 -8.16
N ASP A 230 -1.12 13.63 -7.49
CA ASP A 230 -1.31 12.23 -7.81
C ASP A 230 -1.42 11.40 -6.52
N GLN A 231 -2.12 10.27 -6.62
CA GLN A 231 -2.43 9.38 -5.50
C GLN A 231 -1.42 8.23 -5.40
N THR A 232 -1.34 7.63 -4.21
CA THR A 232 -0.65 6.35 -4.03
C THR A 232 -1.37 5.27 -4.80
N VAL A 233 -0.62 4.51 -5.60
CA VAL A 233 -1.17 3.35 -6.31
C VAL A 233 -1.14 2.14 -5.36
N VAL A 234 -2.33 1.66 -5.02
CA VAL A 234 -2.56 0.45 -4.22
C VAL A 234 -2.59 -0.79 -5.10
N ASP A 235 -2.47 -1.97 -4.48
CA ASP A 235 -2.52 -3.24 -5.20
C ASP A 235 -3.84 -3.51 -5.91
N ASN A 236 -3.70 -4.29 -6.97
CA ASN A 236 -4.76 -4.98 -7.68
C ASN A 236 -5.79 -5.68 -6.76
N CYS A 237 -7.11 -5.44 -6.80
CA CYS A 237 -8.04 -6.33 -6.07
C CYS A 237 -7.87 -7.78 -6.55
N GLY A 238 -7.83 -8.71 -5.58
CA GLY A 238 -7.57 -10.13 -5.83
C GLY A 238 -6.12 -10.53 -6.08
N THR A 239 -5.16 -9.60 -6.10
CA THR A 239 -3.72 -9.95 -6.19
C THR A 239 -3.19 -10.47 -4.85
N PHE A 240 -2.02 -11.13 -4.85
CA PHE A 240 -1.56 -11.89 -3.68
C PHE A 240 -1.39 -11.06 -2.40
N PHE A 241 -1.01 -9.80 -2.52
CA PHE A 241 -0.86 -8.91 -1.38
C PHE A 241 -1.98 -7.86 -1.28
N SER A 242 -3.07 -7.99 -2.04
CA SER A 242 -4.21 -7.09 -1.88
C SER A 242 -4.73 -7.20 -0.45
N GLN A 243 -4.76 -6.07 0.26
CA GLN A 243 -5.27 -6.02 1.63
C GLN A 243 -6.74 -5.60 1.58
N PRO A 244 -7.13 -4.37 1.20
CA PRO A 244 -8.52 -4.10 0.88
C PRO A 244 -8.80 -4.24 -0.62
N ASP A 245 -9.75 -5.09 -0.99
CA ASP A 245 -10.17 -5.33 -2.39
C ASP A 245 -11.11 -4.25 -2.93
N ILE A 246 -11.37 -3.20 -2.16
CA ILE A 246 -12.40 -2.18 -2.44
C ILE A 246 -11.83 -0.80 -2.77
N VAL A 247 -10.51 -0.61 -2.60
CA VAL A 247 -9.85 0.71 -2.70
C VAL A 247 -9.32 0.99 -4.10
N ALA A 248 -8.77 -0.01 -4.78
CA ALA A 248 -8.19 0.18 -6.11
C ALA A 248 -9.25 0.56 -7.15
N ASP A 249 -8.91 1.46 -8.08
CA ASP A 249 -9.79 1.88 -9.17
C ASP A 249 -10.33 0.70 -9.97
N GLY A 250 -11.63 0.71 -10.31
CA GLY A 250 -12.28 -0.37 -11.04
C GLY A 250 -12.55 -1.64 -10.22
N CYS A 251 -12.37 -1.64 -8.90
CA CYS A 251 -12.82 -2.70 -8.00
C CYS A 251 -14.22 -2.38 -7.43
N ASP A 252 -15.20 -2.28 -8.32
CA ASP A 252 -16.52 -1.68 -8.02
C ASP A 252 -17.57 -2.69 -7.51
N ASP A 253 -17.26 -3.99 -7.57
CA ASP A 253 -18.16 -5.07 -7.16
C ASP A 253 -17.73 -5.79 -5.87
N ASN A 254 -16.64 -5.32 -5.25
CA ASN A 254 -15.93 -6.02 -4.19
C ASN A 254 -16.45 -5.69 -2.77
N LEU A 255 -17.15 -4.56 -2.57
CA LEU A 255 -17.78 -4.25 -1.28
C LEU A 255 -19.12 -4.97 -1.13
N ARG A 256 -19.05 -6.27 -0.84
CA ARG A 256 -20.19 -7.13 -0.53
C ARG A 256 -20.32 -7.27 0.98
N VAL A 257 -21.54 -7.14 1.53
CA VAL A 257 -21.79 -7.20 2.98
C VAL A 257 -23.03 -8.04 3.30
N LEU A 258 -23.23 -8.37 4.58
CA LEU A 258 -24.43 -9.04 5.09
C LEU A 258 -24.62 -10.44 4.47
N ASN A 259 -25.88 -10.83 4.21
CA ASN A 259 -26.22 -12.21 3.83
C ASN A 259 -25.92 -12.48 2.36
N LYS A 260 -25.41 -13.68 2.08
CA LYS A 260 -25.30 -14.17 0.71
C LYS A 260 -26.65 -14.55 0.13
N ARG A 261 -26.75 -14.50 -1.20
CA ARG A 261 -28.00 -14.70 -1.97
C ARG A 261 -28.71 -15.99 -1.61
N SER A 262 -28.00 -17.12 -1.51
CA SER A 262 -28.59 -18.42 -1.18
C SER A 262 -29.24 -18.50 0.21
N GLN A 263 -28.93 -17.57 1.12
CA GLN A 263 -29.53 -17.51 2.46
C GLN A 263 -30.72 -16.54 2.54
N ILE A 264 -31.03 -15.82 1.46
CA ILE A 264 -32.19 -14.94 1.38
C ILE A 264 -33.40 -15.74 0.87
N PRO A 265 -34.58 -15.63 1.50
CA PRO A 265 -35.79 -16.28 1.01
C PRO A 265 -36.05 -15.95 -0.46
N ALA A 266 -36.24 -16.96 -1.31
CA ALA A 266 -36.39 -16.78 -2.76
C ALA A 266 -37.51 -15.77 -3.13
N ILE A 267 -38.60 -15.78 -2.36
CA ILE A 267 -39.74 -14.86 -2.50
C ILE A 267 -39.37 -13.38 -2.27
N ALA A 268 -38.25 -13.10 -1.59
CA ALA A 268 -37.77 -11.74 -1.31
C ALA A 268 -36.79 -11.21 -2.37
N LEU A 269 -36.20 -12.07 -3.20
CA LEU A 269 -35.13 -11.68 -4.14
C LEU A 269 -35.61 -10.67 -5.20
N ALA A 270 -36.76 -10.93 -5.84
CA ALA A 270 -37.28 -10.03 -6.87
C ALA A 270 -37.70 -8.65 -6.30
N PRO A 271 -38.43 -8.58 -5.16
CA PRO A 271 -38.70 -7.30 -4.49
C PRO A 271 -37.43 -6.55 -4.08
N LEU A 272 -36.41 -7.23 -3.54
CA LEU A 272 -35.14 -6.60 -3.16
C LEU A 272 -34.43 -5.99 -4.39
N ALA A 273 -34.36 -6.74 -5.49
CA ALA A 273 -33.78 -6.26 -6.75
C ALA A 273 -34.54 -5.04 -7.31
N ALA A 274 -35.89 -5.07 -7.26
CA ALA A 274 -36.72 -3.94 -7.67
C ALA A 274 -36.52 -2.69 -6.80
N ASN A 275 -36.01 -2.85 -5.57
CA ASN A 275 -35.64 -1.77 -4.65
C ASN A 275 -34.12 -1.53 -4.62
N GLY A 276 -33.40 -1.86 -5.68
CA GLY A 276 -32.00 -1.47 -5.87
C GLY A 276 -30.98 -2.37 -5.17
N VAL A 277 -31.38 -3.48 -4.54
CA VAL A 277 -30.44 -4.41 -3.90
C VAL A 277 -29.85 -5.38 -4.93
N ASN A 278 -28.54 -5.31 -5.14
CA ASN A 278 -27.78 -6.31 -5.88
C ASN A 278 -27.15 -7.29 -4.87
N VAL A 279 -27.41 -8.59 -5.03
CA VAL A 279 -26.90 -9.65 -4.14
C VAL A 279 -26.43 -10.88 -4.92
N ASN A 280 -25.24 -11.34 -4.57
CA ASN A 280 -24.60 -12.57 -5.06
C ASN A 280 -24.23 -13.51 -3.89
N GLU A 281 -23.42 -14.53 -4.12
CA GLU A 281 -23.00 -15.47 -3.07
C GLU A 281 -21.98 -14.90 -2.07
N GLU A 282 -21.49 -13.68 -2.31
CA GLU A 282 -20.58 -12.97 -1.39
C GLU A 282 -21.33 -11.95 -0.52
N GLY A 283 -22.53 -11.53 -0.93
CA GLY A 283 -23.39 -10.65 -0.14
C GLY A 283 -24.09 -9.57 -0.96
N VAL A 284 -24.63 -8.58 -0.26
CA VAL A 284 -25.25 -7.38 -0.84
C VAL A 284 -24.17 -6.39 -1.23
N LEU A 285 -24.21 -5.91 -2.47
CA LEU A 285 -23.31 -4.85 -2.95
C LEU A 285 -23.65 -3.50 -2.32
N VAL A 286 -22.66 -2.88 -1.69
CA VAL A 286 -22.65 -1.43 -1.45
C VAL A 286 -21.91 -0.80 -2.62
N ARG A 287 -22.57 0.08 -3.37
CA ARG A 287 -22.00 0.59 -4.63
C ARG A 287 -20.82 1.51 -4.37
N ARG A 288 -19.78 1.45 -5.20
CA ARG A 288 -18.75 2.49 -5.24
C ARG A 288 -19.28 3.72 -5.99
N GLY A 289 -19.17 4.89 -5.37
CA GLY A 289 -19.37 6.18 -6.00
C GLY A 289 -18.04 6.73 -6.55
N PRO A 290 -18.06 7.86 -7.26
CA PRO A 290 -16.84 8.49 -7.76
C PRO A 290 -15.94 8.91 -6.58
N ASP A 291 -14.63 8.73 -6.77
CA ASP A 291 -13.63 9.18 -5.81
C ASP A 291 -13.57 10.71 -5.75
N ARG A 292 -13.10 11.23 -4.62
CA ARG A 292 -12.90 12.66 -4.34
C ARG A 292 -11.42 12.95 -4.32
N ASP A 293 -10.88 13.16 -5.51
CA ASP A 293 -9.49 13.55 -5.73
C ASP A 293 -9.19 14.91 -5.07
N ALA A 294 -7.95 15.08 -4.64
CA ALA A 294 -7.46 16.37 -4.17
C ALA A 294 -7.16 17.29 -5.37
N ARG A 295 -7.24 18.60 -5.15
CA ARG A 295 -6.86 19.60 -6.14
C ARG A 295 -5.36 19.53 -6.50
N ASP A 296 -5.01 19.96 -7.71
CA ASP A 296 -3.61 20.01 -8.13
C ASP A 296 -2.78 21.08 -7.40
N SER A 297 -3.42 22.19 -7.01
CA SER A 297 -2.74 23.38 -6.49
C SER A 297 -2.57 23.39 -4.96
N GLY A 298 -1.58 24.15 -4.47
CA GLY A 298 -1.44 24.41 -3.03
C GLY A 298 -0.48 23.45 -2.33
N GLN A 299 0.23 22.63 -3.09
CA GLN A 299 1.24 21.71 -2.60
C GLN A 299 2.64 22.30 -2.81
N TRP A 300 3.35 22.58 -1.72
CA TRP A 300 4.66 23.22 -1.76
C TRP A 300 5.45 22.91 -0.50
N GLY A 301 6.76 23.08 -0.57
CA GLY A 301 7.61 22.93 0.60
C GLY A 301 8.91 23.69 0.45
N ALA A 302 9.57 23.89 1.60
CA ALA A 302 10.91 24.42 1.69
C ALA A 302 11.73 23.60 2.70
N SER A 303 13.02 23.46 2.43
CA SER A 303 13.98 22.85 3.35
C SER A 303 15.23 23.71 3.46
N PHE A 304 15.90 23.59 4.61
CA PHE A 304 17.21 24.17 4.89
C PHE A 304 18.09 23.06 5.43
N LYS A 305 19.31 22.95 4.89
CA LYS A 305 20.31 22.01 5.38
C LYS A 305 21.56 22.77 5.77
N TYR A 306 22.03 22.55 7.00
CA TYR A 306 23.16 23.25 7.58
C TYR A 306 24.19 22.23 8.07
N MET A 307 25.38 22.26 7.48
CA MET A 307 26.53 21.50 7.94
C MET A 307 27.18 22.23 9.12
N PHE A 308 27.16 21.61 10.29
CA PHE A 308 27.81 22.15 11.49
C PHE A 308 29.17 21.48 11.70
N ASP A 309 30.20 22.08 11.10
CA ASP A 309 31.58 21.57 11.09
C ASP A 309 32.13 21.11 12.45
N PRO A 310 31.87 21.80 13.59
CA PRO A 310 32.41 21.38 14.89
C PRO A 310 31.92 19.99 15.35
N LEU A 311 30.80 19.49 14.82
CA LEU A 311 30.28 18.16 15.11
C LEU A 311 30.32 17.22 13.90
N ASP A 312 30.81 17.66 12.74
CA ASP A 312 30.71 16.92 11.48
C ASP A 312 29.29 16.34 11.28
N THR A 313 28.30 17.24 11.40
CA THR A 313 26.88 16.89 11.46
C THR A 313 26.09 17.82 10.56
N GLU A 314 25.32 17.24 9.64
CA GLU A 314 24.32 17.98 8.88
C GLU A 314 23.01 18.02 9.67
N PHE A 315 22.41 19.21 9.79
CA PHE A 315 21.07 19.40 10.32
C PHE A 315 20.12 19.84 9.21
N GLY A 316 18.98 19.18 9.10
CA GLY A 316 17.91 19.53 8.17
C GLY A 316 16.71 20.13 8.90
N ALA A 317 16.09 21.16 8.32
CA ALA A 317 14.79 21.69 8.74
C ALA A 317 13.85 21.75 7.54
N TYR A 318 12.61 21.32 7.73
CA TYR A 318 11.67 21.08 6.64
C TYR A 318 10.29 21.63 6.98
N PHE A 319 9.65 22.23 5.98
CA PHE A 319 8.23 22.58 6.02
C PHE A 319 7.58 22.21 4.68
N MET A 320 6.39 21.64 4.72
CA MET A 320 5.58 21.44 3.52
C MET A 320 4.07 21.48 3.82
N ASN A 321 3.30 21.96 2.83
CA ASN A 321 1.86 21.73 2.73
C ASN A 321 1.62 20.79 1.55
N TYR A 322 0.91 19.69 1.75
CA TYR A 322 0.60 18.71 0.71
C TYR A 322 -0.82 18.16 0.87
N HIS A 323 -1.31 17.39 -0.10
CA HIS A 323 -2.61 16.73 -0.01
C HIS A 323 -2.42 15.22 0.19
N SER A 324 -3.34 14.57 0.89
CA SER A 324 -3.24 13.13 1.15
C SER A 324 -3.02 12.38 -0.16
N ARG A 325 -2.01 11.52 -0.19
CA ARG A 325 -1.80 10.55 -1.27
C ARG A 325 -2.40 9.21 -0.91
N ALA A 326 -2.68 9.00 0.38
CA ALA A 326 -3.27 7.81 0.92
C ALA A 326 -4.81 7.85 0.77
N PRO A 327 -5.43 6.78 0.28
CA PRO A 327 -6.88 6.70 0.07
C PRO A 327 -7.64 6.58 1.39
N ILE A 328 -8.61 7.47 1.64
CA ILE A 328 -9.51 7.38 2.79
C ILE A 328 -10.85 6.78 2.37
N PHE A 329 -11.26 5.71 3.05
CA PHE A 329 -12.56 5.09 2.86
C PHE A 329 -13.66 5.90 3.58
N SER A 330 -14.66 6.34 2.82
CA SER A 330 -15.82 7.09 3.29
C SER A 330 -17.12 6.55 2.69
N ALA A 331 -18.28 6.93 3.25
CA ALA A 331 -19.55 6.41 2.77
C ALA A 331 -20.70 7.43 2.82
N THR A 332 -21.69 7.24 1.96
CA THR A 332 -22.96 7.96 1.99
C THR A 332 -24.08 6.99 2.37
N GLY A 333 -24.87 7.35 3.38
CA GLY A 333 -26.03 6.56 3.79
C GLY A 333 -27.15 6.57 2.75
N ALA A 334 -27.94 5.49 2.70
CA ALA A 334 -29.11 5.41 1.82
C ALA A 334 -30.09 6.60 2.01
N PRO A 335 -30.90 6.96 1.00
CA PRO A 335 -31.90 8.00 1.15
C PRO A 335 -32.95 7.68 2.23
N GLN A 336 -33.51 8.70 2.87
CA GLN A 336 -34.55 8.55 3.92
C GLN A 336 -35.75 7.69 3.47
N SER A 337 -36.12 7.74 2.19
CA SER A 337 -37.18 6.91 1.62
C SER A 337 -36.91 5.40 1.76
N VAL A 338 -35.66 4.98 1.62
CA VAL A 338 -35.24 3.57 1.78
C VAL A 338 -35.42 3.12 3.23
N TYR A 339 -35.07 3.96 4.20
CA TYR A 339 -35.31 3.64 5.62
C TYR A 339 -36.80 3.51 5.94
N ASN A 340 -37.64 4.36 5.34
CA ASN A 340 -39.09 4.27 5.52
C ASN A 340 -39.63 2.94 4.96
N THR A 341 -39.17 2.55 3.77
CA THR A 341 -39.50 1.25 3.16
C THR A 341 -39.02 0.08 4.02
N ALA A 342 -37.77 0.12 4.49
CA ALA A 342 -37.17 -0.93 5.32
C ALA A 342 -37.94 -1.13 6.64
N ARG A 343 -38.38 -0.04 7.28
CA ARG A 343 -39.19 -0.09 8.51
C ARG A 343 -40.63 -0.57 8.26
N GLY A 344 -41.13 -0.40 7.04
CA GLY A 344 -42.47 -0.84 6.62
C GLY A 344 -42.56 -2.31 6.22
N LEU A 345 -41.46 -3.06 6.22
CA LEU A 345 -41.45 -4.47 5.82
C LEU A 345 -42.29 -5.33 6.79
N PRO A 346 -43.20 -6.18 6.28
CA PRO A 346 -44.10 -6.95 7.12
C PRO A 346 -43.43 -8.19 7.73
N GLY A 347 -43.75 -8.46 9.00
CA GLY A 347 -43.49 -9.73 9.70
C GLY A 347 -42.14 -10.37 9.40
N PRO A 348 -42.09 -11.54 8.72
CA PRO A 348 -40.86 -12.29 8.50
C PRO A 348 -39.82 -11.57 7.62
N PHE A 349 -40.20 -10.51 6.90
CA PHE A 349 -39.28 -9.74 6.05
C PHE A 349 -38.62 -8.57 6.77
N ALA A 350 -39.02 -8.22 7.99
CA ALA A 350 -38.42 -7.10 8.73
C ALA A 350 -36.89 -7.23 8.91
N ALA A 351 -36.39 -8.47 9.01
CA ALA A 351 -34.97 -8.77 9.10
C ALA A 351 -34.17 -8.44 7.82
N LEU A 352 -34.84 -8.15 6.70
CA LEU A 352 -34.20 -7.76 5.44
C LEU A 352 -33.95 -6.25 5.32
N GLY A 353 -34.42 -5.44 6.29
CA GLY A 353 -34.22 -4.00 6.30
C GLY A 353 -32.76 -3.55 6.11
N PRO A 354 -31.77 -4.17 6.79
CA PRO A 354 -30.35 -3.86 6.58
C PRO A 354 -29.87 -4.08 5.14
N LEU A 355 -30.40 -5.08 4.43
CA LEU A 355 -30.02 -5.36 3.04
C LEU A 355 -30.50 -4.24 2.10
N LEU A 356 -31.71 -3.71 2.32
CA LEU A 356 -32.22 -2.55 1.58
C LEU A 356 -31.34 -1.31 1.80
N VAL A 357 -30.95 -1.02 3.04
CA VAL A 357 -30.11 0.12 3.36
C VAL A 357 -28.71 -0.04 2.78
N ALA A 358 -28.09 -1.21 2.91
CA ALA A 358 -26.77 -1.47 2.33
C ALA A 358 -26.80 -1.33 0.79
N GLY A 359 -27.77 -1.98 0.13
CA GLY A 359 -27.89 -1.95 -1.34
C GLY A 359 -28.25 -0.59 -1.95
N ASN A 360 -28.63 0.39 -1.13
CA ASN A 360 -28.90 1.76 -1.55
C ASN A 360 -27.96 2.79 -0.90
N SER A 361 -26.96 2.33 -0.15
CA SER A 361 -25.83 3.14 0.30
C SER A 361 -24.73 3.10 -0.76
N GLN A 362 -23.78 4.02 -0.65
CA GLN A 362 -22.58 4.04 -1.48
C GLN A 362 -21.35 4.29 -0.63
N TYR A 363 -20.18 3.86 -1.10
CA TYR A 363 -18.88 4.25 -0.54
C TYR A 363 -18.07 5.00 -1.58
N PHE A 364 -17.09 5.78 -1.16
CA PHE A 364 -16.18 6.50 -2.05
C PHE A 364 -14.81 6.63 -1.38
N ILE A 365 -13.77 6.80 -2.18
CA ILE A 365 -12.44 7.12 -1.67
C ILE A 365 -12.24 8.63 -1.73
N GLU A 366 -11.71 9.24 -0.66
CA GLU A 366 -11.38 10.66 -0.65
C GLU A 366 -9.94 10.93 -0.23
N TYR A 367 -9.41 12.08 -0.68
CA TYR A 367 -8.03 12.48 -0.44
C TYR A 367 -7.98 13.85 0.25
N PRO A 368 -7.92 13.89 1.60
CA PRO A 368 -8.00 15.15 2.34
C PRO A 368 -6.85 16.12 2.01
N GLU A 369 -7.20 17.38 1.74
CA GLU A 369 -6.24 18.42 1.35
C GLU A 369 -5.52 19.08 2.54
N ASP A 370 -4.56 19.96 2.24
CA ASP A 370 -3.89 20.88 3.16
C ASP A 370 -3.32 20.26 4.45
N ILE A 371 -2.56 19.18 4.31
CA ILE A 371 -1.79 18.56 5.39
C ILE A 371 -0.47 19.32 5.54
N ARG A 372 -0.23 19.85 6.73
CA ARG A 372 1.01 20.56 7.07
C ARG A 372 1.98 19.59 7.74
N LEU A 373 3.26 19.68 7.38
CA LEU A 373 4.34 18.90 7.98
C LEU A 373 5.51 19.82 8.32
N TYR A 374 5.97 19.69 9.56
CA TYR A 374 7.21 20.28 10.08
C TYR A 374 8.19 19.15 10.38
N GLY A 375 9.42 19.26 9.89
CA GLY A 375 10.43 18.22 10.04
C GLY A 375 11.75 18.79 10.52
N LEU A 376 12.48 18.00 11.32
CA LEU A 376 13.88 18.22 11.64
C LEU A 376 14.64 16.91 11.42
N SER A 377 15.85 16.97 10.88
CA SER A 377 16.73 15.82 10.74
C SER A 377 18.16 16.13 11.16
N PHE A 378 18.92 15.08 11.43
CA PHE A 378 20.36 15.14 11.53
C PHE A 378 21.01 13.93 10.87
N SER A 379 22.24 14.09 10.40
CA SER A 379 23.08 13.01 9.88
C SER A 379 24.54 13.25 10.26
N THR A 380 25.20 12.25 10.83
CA THR A 380 26.58 12.34 11.31
C THR A 380 27.30 10.99 11.24
N THR A 381 28.62 11.01 11.33
CA THR A 381 29.46 9.81 11.49
C THR A 381 30.07 9.78 12.88
N LEU A 382 29.74 8.74 13.66
CA LEU A 382 30.30 8.54 15.00
C LEU A 382 31.81 8.22 14.92
N PRO A 383 32.59 8.47 15.99
CA PRO A 383 34.02 8.13 16.03
C PRO A 383 34.33 6.64 15.80
N THR A 384 33.33 5.77 15.97
CA THR A 384 33.42 4.34 15.66
C THR A 384 33.34 4.02 14.16
N GLY A 385 33.08 5.01 13.29
CA GLY A 385 32.78 4.82 11.87
C GLY A 385 31.32 4.45 11.58
N THR A 386 30.45 4.48 12.59
CA THR A 386 29.00 4.25 12.41
C THR A 386 28.35 5.50 11.85
N ALA A 387 27.69 5.39 10.70
CA ALA A 387 26.80 6.45 10.21
C ALA A 387 25.51 6.43 11.03
N TRP A 388 25.15 7.58 11.59
CA TRP A 388 23.96 7.76 12.43
C TRP A 388 23.13 8.92 11.89
N SER A 389 21.89 8.62 11.52
CA SER A 389 20.93 9.62 11.08
C SER A 389 19.62 9.49 11.85
N GLY A 390 18.86 10.58 11.90
CA GLY A 390 17.55 10.56 12.52
C GLY A 390 16.71 11.75 12.13
N GLU A 391 15.41 11.58 12.24
CA GLU A 391 14.44 12.62 11.93
C GLU A 391 13.22 12.58 12.84
N ILE A 392 12.59 13.73 12.99
CA ILE A 392 11.28 13.90 13.59
C ILE A 392 10.40 14.67 12.61
N SER A 393 9.17 14.20 12.43
CA SER A 393 8.14 14.88 11.65
C SER A 393 6.90 15.11 12.52
N TYR A 394 6.29 16.28 12.38
CA TYR A 394 5.07 16.67 13.09
C TYR A 394 4.04 17.17 12.10
N ARG A 395 2.86 16.54 12.11
CA ARG A 395 1.69 16.93 11.33
C ARG A 395 0.58 17.34 12.28
N PRO A 396 0.25 18.63 12.41
CA PRO A 396 -0.81 19.06 13.33
C PRO A 396 -2.22 18.67 12.87
N ASN A 397 -2.40 18.22 11.62
CA ASN A 397 -3.71 18.02 11.02
C ASN A 397 -3.80 16.84 10.03
N ALA A 398 -3.05 15.77 10.31
CA ALA A 398 -3.05 14.55 9.51
C ALA A 398 -4.43 13.87 9.53
N PRO A 399 -4.98 13.43 8.38
CA PRO A 399 -6.20 12.64 8.35
C PRO A 399 -5.92 11.22 8.87
N VAL A 400 -6.64 10.80 9.91
CA VAL A 400 -6.56 9.44 10.46
C VAL A 400 -7.85 8.71 10.15
N GLN A 401 -7.74 7.57 9.45
CA GLN A 401 -8.86 6.75 8.99
C GLN A 401 -9.66 6.16 10.17
N LEU A 402 -10.94 6.50 10.24
CA LEU A 402 -11.92 5.86 11.11
C LEU A 402 -12.10 4.39 10.70
N ASN A 403 -12.43 3.54 11.67
CA ASN A 403 -12.68 2.13 11.39
C ASN A 403 -13.79 1.98 10.34
N SER A 404 -13.50 1.29 9.24
CA SER A 404 -14.43 1.14 8.11
C SER A 404 -15.66 0.30 8.49
N THR A 405 -15.53 -0.67 9.39
CA THR A 405 -16.66 -1.43 9.93
C THR A 405 -17.64 -0.52 10.68
N ASP A 406 -17.14 0.40 11.51
CA ASP A 406 -17.96 1.41 12.18
C ASP A 406 -18.66 2.35 11.20
N ILE A 407 -17.97 2.79 10.13
CA ILE A 407 -18.58 3.60 9.06
C ILE A 407 -19.76 2.86 8.44
N LEU A 408 -19.57 1.59 8.05
CA LEU A 408 -20.62 0.78 7.42
C LEU A 408 -21.79 0.51 8.37
N PHE A 409 -21.53 0.11 9.61
CA PHE A 409 -22.60 -0.16 10.58
C PHE A 409 -23.35 1.11 11.02
N SER A 410 -22.72 2.29 10.94
CA SER A 410 -23.39 3.56 11.21
C SER A 410 -24.58 3.79 10.28
N GLY A 411 -24.50 3.29 9.03
CA GLY A 411 -25.57 3.36 8.04
C GLY A 411 -26.80 2.56 8.44
N ILE A 412 -26.67 1.42 9.14
CA ILE A 412 -27.84 0.62 9.56
C ILE A 412 -28.36 1.00 10.95
N ARG A 413 -27.60 1.80 11.71
CA ARG A 413 -27.99 2.26 13.05
C ARG A 413 -29.38 2.92 13.11
N PRO A 414 -29.79 3.78 12.15
CA PRO A 414 -31.14 4.37 12.16
C PRO A 414 -32.27 3.34 12.09
N LEU A 415 -32.05 2.10 11.65
CA LEU A 415 -33.06 1.05 11.69
C LEU A 415 -33.38 0.56 13.11
N GLY A 416 -32.49 0.81 14.07
CA GLY A 416 -32.72 0.50 15.49
C GLY A 416 -33.92 1.24 16.10
N ASN A 417 -34.27 2.41 15.53
CA ASN A 417 -35.39 3.26 15.95
C ASN A 417 -35.40 3.58 17.46
N ASN A 418 -34.21 3.77 18.04
CA ASN A 418 -34.00 4.01 19.48
C ASN A 418 -34.62 2.92 20.39
N ASN A 419 -34.90 1.73 19.86
CA ASN A 419 -35.35 0.61 20.67
C ASN A 419 -34.14 0.04 21.42
N PRO A 420 -34.09 0.12 22.76
CA PRO A 420 -32.94 -0.34 23.52
C PRO A 420 -32.71 -1.84 23.35
N ASN A 421 -33.72 -2.63 23.02
CA ASN A 421 -33.60 -4.08 22.84
C ASN A 421 -33.28 -4.49 21.38
N ASN A 422 -33.11 -3.53 20.47
CA ASN A 422 -32.71 -3.80 19.10
C ASN A 422 -31.19 -3.62 18.96
N PRO A 423 -30.42 -4.67 18.58
CA PRO A 423 -28.97 -4.56 18.43
C PRO A 423 -28.53 -3.51 17.39
N LEU A 424 -29.40 -3.15 16.44
CA LEU A 424 -29.11 -2.10 15.48
C LEU A 424 -29.00 -0.72 16.12
N THR A 425 -29.61 -0.48 17.29
CA THR A 425 -29.57 0.83 17.96
C THR A 425 -28.15 1.24 18.36
N ASN A 426 -27.30 0.28 18.73
CA ASN A 426 -25.90 0.52 19.09
C ASN A 426 -24.93 -0.19 18.14
N ALA A 427 -25.30 -0.36 16.86
CA ALA A 427 -24.49 -1.13 15.91
C ALA A 427 -23.14 -0.50 15.54
N SER A 428 -22.95 0.79 15.82
CA SER A 428 -21.71 1.53 15.56
C SER A 428 -21.56 2.63 16.59
N LEU A 429 -20.32 3.00 16.89
CA LEU A 429 -20.00 4.18 17.69
C LEU A 429 -20.21 5.49 16.90
N LEU A 430 -20.19 5.41 15.57
CA LEU A 430 -20.47 6.51 14.68
C LEU A 430 -21.97 6.68 14.43
N THR A 431 -22.38 7.90 14.11
CA THR A 431 -23.78 8.22 13.79
C THR A 431 -23.91 8.45 12.29
N GLY A 432 -24.66 7.58 11.61
CA GLY A 432 -25.04 7.76 10.21
C GLY A 432 -26.35 8.56 10.10
N VAL A 433 -26.38 9.50 9.16
CA VAL A 433 -27.59 10.27 8.81
C VAL A 433 -28.06 9.88 7.42
N PRO A 434 -29.34 9.51 7.22
CA PRO A 434 -29.86 9.12 5.91
C PRO A 434 -29.59 10.16 4.82
N GLY A 435 -29.04 9.72 3.70
CA GLY A 435 -28.72 10.55 2.53
C GLY A 435 -27.53 11.50 2.70
N GLN A 436 -26.80 11.44 3.82
CA GLN A 436 -25.62 12.27 4.06
C GLN A 436 -24.33 11.45 3.98
N ASP A 437 -23.25 12.17 3.65
CA ASP A 437 -21.91 11.65 3.71
C ASP A 437 -21.44 11.52 5.16
N LEU A 438 -20.75 10.44 5.44
CA LEU A 438 -19.91 10.24 6.61
C LEU A 438 -18.46 10.18 6.13
N HIS A 439 -17.75 11.29 6.30
CA HIS A 439 -16.32 11.36 6.05
C HIS A 439 -15.59 10.40 7.00
N GLY A 440 -14.74 9.56 6.42
CA GLY A 440 -14.09 8.43 7.09
C GLY A 440 -12.80 8.78 7.80
N TYR A 441 -12.55 10.05 8.09
CA TYR A 441 -11.34 10.48 8.79
C TYR A 441 -11.64 11.54 9.84
N ARG A 442 -10.74 11.65 10.82
CA ARG A 442 -10.62 12.83 11.66
C ARG A 442 -9.20 13.37 11.58
N ARG A 443 -9.06 14.68 11.62
CA ARG A 443 -7.74 15.32 11.67
C ARG A 443 -7.15 15.20 13.06
N LYS A 444 -5.93 14.69 13.14
CA LYS A 444 -5.17 14.49 14.37
C LYS A 444 -3.78 15.08 14.25
N GLU A 445 -3.20 15.32 15.42
CA GLU A 445 -1.78 15.61 15.53
C GLU A 445 -1.02 14.28 15.44
N VAL A 446 -0.04 14.18 14.54
CA VAL A 446 0.77 12.97 14.39
C VAL A 446 2.25 13.37 14.42
N THR A 447 2.98 12.82 15.38
CA THR A 447 4.43 12.95 15.49
C THR A 447 5.07 11.62 15.16
N GLN A 448 6.02 11.59 14.25
CA GLN A 448 6.83 10.41 13.97
C GLN A 448 8.30 10.72 14.18
N PHE A 449 8.97 9.90 14.98
CA PHE A 449 10.41 9.91 15.18
C PHE A 449 11.02 8.64 14.60
N GLN A 450 12.16 8.75 13.93
CA GLN A 450 12.92 7.60 13.48
C GLN A 450 14.41 7.87 13.43
N THR A 451 15.20 6.81 13.61
CA THR A 451 16.66 6.90 13.60
C THR A 451 17.28 5.64 13.02
N THR A 452 18.26 5.82 12.15
CA THR A 452 18.98 4.76 11.46
C THR A 452 20.44 4.75 11.88
N LEU A 453 20.97 3.56 12.12
CA LEU A 453 22.41 3.32 12.29
C LEU A 453 22.88 2.37 11.20
N THR A 454 23.95 2.75 10.51
CA THR A 454 24.65 1.90 9.53
C THR A 454 26.09 1.71 9.96
N HIS A 455 26.53 0.46 10.03
CA HIS A 455 27.91 0.11 10.37
C HIS A 455 28.46 -0.95 9.44
N PHE A 456 29.76 -0.85 9.16
CA PHE A 456 30.48 -1.80 8.34
C PHE A 456 31.48 -2.56 9.21
N PHE A 457 31.42 -3.89 9.15
CA PHE A 457 32.38 -4.77 9.79
C PHE A 457 33.19 -5.49 8.71
N ASP A 458 34.49 -5.30 8.71
CA ASP A 458 35.36 -5.98 7.75
C ASP A 458 35.69 -7.41 8.20
N GLN A 459 35.88 -8.30 7.22
CA GLN A 459 36.40 -9.66 7.44
C GLN A 459 35.57 -10.53 8.41
N VAL A 460 34.24 -10.51 8.27
CA VAL A 460 33.32 -11.27 9.12
C VAL A 460 32.86 -12.55 8.41
N MET A 461 33.01 -13.72 9.08
CA MET A 461 32.56 -15.03 8.56
C MET A 461 33.09 -15.36 7.15
N GLY A 462 34.32 -14.91 6.84
CA GLY A 462 34.94 -15.09 5.53
C GLY A 462 34.44 -14.13 4.43
N ALA A 463 33.43 -13.30 4.72
CA ALA A 463 33.03 -12.20 3.85
C ALA A 463 34.07 -11.08 3.91
N SER A 464 34.26 -10.33 2.83
CA SER A 464 35.11 -9.15 2.85
C SER A 464 34.52 -8.07 3.75
N ARG A 465 33.18 -7.97 3.78
CA ARG A 465 32.44 -6.96 4.55
C ARG A 465 31.07 -7.48 4.97
N LEU A 466 30.64 -7.09 6.17
CA LEU A 466 29.28 -7.19 6.66
C LEU A 466 28.74 -5.76 6.84
N THR A 467 27.69 -5.42 6.11
CA THR A 467 26.94 -4.18 6.32
C THR A 467 25.75 -4.47 7.24
N LEU A 468 25.67 -3.76 8.36
CA LEU A 468 24.55 -3.83 9.28
C LEU A 468 23.83 -2.48 9.29
N VAL A 469 22.54 -2.49 8.96
CA VAL A 469 21.65 -1.33 9.01
C VAL A 469 20.53 -1.63 9.98
N GLY A 470 20.28 -0.75 10.94
CA GLY A 470 19.14 -0.85 11.86
C GLY A 470 18.40 0.47 11.94
N GLU A 471 17.07 0.41 11.93
CA GLU A 471 16.22 1.59 12.09
C GLU A 471 15.17 1.32 13.17
N VAL A 472 14.95 2.31 14.04
CA VAL A 472 13.87 2.33 15.03
C VAL A 472 12.94 3.47 14.68
N GLY A 473 11.63 3.21 14.73
CA GLY A 473 10.60 4.22 14.48
C GLY A 473 9.52 4.22 15.55
N VAL A 474 9.01 5.41 15.86
CA VAL A 474 7.93 5.65 16.82
C VAL A 474 6.91 6.59 16.17
N THR A 475 5.64 6.24 16.20
CA THR A 475 4.53 7.10 15.78
C THR A 475 3.63 7.39 16.97
N HIS A 476 3.36 8.66 17.22
CA HIS A 476 2.48 9.14 18.28
C HIS A 476 1.32 9.95 17.68
N VAL A 477 0.09 9.63 18.07
CA VAL A 477 -1.14 10.30 17.67
C VAL A 477 -1.70 11.10 18.85
N GLY A 478 -1.59 12.43 18.75
CA GLY A 478 -2.12 13.37 19.73
C GLY A 478 -3.63 13.50 19.65
N GLY A 479 -4.29 13.60 20.81
CA GLY A 479 -5.73 13.80 20.91
C GLY A 479 -6.57 12.64 20.38
N LEU A 480 -6.04 11.41 20.43
CA LEU A 480 -6.77 10.20 20.07
C LEU A 480 -7.91 9.97 21.09
N GLU A 481 -9.14 9.83 20.59
CA GLU A 481 -10.32 9.55 21.43
C GLU A 481 -10.23 8.16 22.08
N SER A 482 -11.04 7.96 23.13
CA SER A 482 -11.25 6.62 23.68
C SER A 482 -11.87 5.70 22.62
N THR A 483 -11.45 4.44 22.62
CA THR A 483 -12.01 3.37 21.79
C THR A 483 -13.51 3.13 22.03
N SER A 484 -14.04 3.59 23.18
CA SER A 484 -15.48 3.53 23.49
C SER A 484 -16.29 4.66 22.84
N ASP A 485 -15.63 5.74 22.39
CA ASP A 485 -16.26 6.87 21.71
C ASP A 485 -16.11 6.76 20.19
N VAL A 486 -14.87 6.55 19.71
CA VAL A 486 -14.51 6.52 18.29
C VAL A 486 -13.29 5.64 18.08
N ARG A 487 -13.27 4.91 16.97
CA ARG A 487 -12.19 3.96 16.65
C ARG A 487 -11.63 4.20 15.27
N TYR A 488 -10.36 3.83 15.12
CA TYR A 488 -9.54 4.09 13.94
C TYR A 488 -8.82 2.82 13.50
N GLY A 489 -8.68 2.65 12.18
CA GLY A 489 -8.03 1.48 11.59
C GLY A 489 -8.77 0.17 11.88
N ARG A 490 -8.00 -0.93 11.96
CA ARG A 490 -8.42 -2.33 12.07
C ARG A 490 -9.18 -2.88 10.87
N ASP A 491 -8.70 -4.01 10.34
CA ASP A 491 -9.30 -4.66 9.18
C ASP A 491 -10.73 -5.17 9.48
N PRO A 492 -11.68 -5.00 8.53
CA PRO A 492 -13.06 -5.49 8.68
C PRO A 492 -13.21 -6.98 8.94
N VAL A 493 -12.23 -7.80 8.56
CA VAL A 493 -12.26 -9.25 8.78
C VAL A 493 -12.38 -9.61 10.27
N TYR A 494 -11.93 -8.73 11.16
CA TYR A 494 -12.04 -8.90 12.60
C TYR A 494 -13.38 -8.42 13.19
N GLY A 495 -14.26 -7.83 12.38
CA GLY A 495 -15.60 -7.42 12.79
C GLY A 495 -15.67 -6.07 13.53
N PRO A 496 -16.81 -5.79 14.18
CA PRO A 496 -17.13 -4.46 14.71
C PRO A 496 -16.46 -4.13 16.04
N GLY A 497 -15.90 -5.09 16.79
CA GLY A 497 -15.26 -4.79 18.09
C GLY A 497 -16.26 -4.56 19.20
N GLU A 498 -15.77 -4.21 20.39
CA GLU A 498 -16.64 -3.93 21.53
C GLU A 498 -17.63 -2.80 21.21
N LEU A 499 -18.91 -2.99 21.56
CA LEU A 499 -19.99 -2.03 21.32
C LEU A 499 -20.87 -1.95 22.57
N PRO A 500 -21.49 -0.78 22.85
CA PRO A 500 -22.44 -0.65 23.95
C PRO A 500 -23.57 -1.67 23.85
N ALA A 501 -23.92 -2.30 24.96
CA ALA A 501 -25.00 -3.28 25.02
C ALA A 501 -26.35 -2.67 24.57
N SER A 502 -27.16 -3.46 23.87
CA SER A 502 -28.53 -3.11 23.49
C SER A 502 -29.49 -3.83 24.42
N GLY A 503 -29.83 -3.18 25.53
CA GLY A 503 -30.66 -3.78 26.57
C GLY A 503 -29.90 -4.91 27.26
N ALA A 504 -30.42 -6.13 27.20
CA ALA A 504 -29.73 -7.32 27.71
C ALA A 504 -28.79 -7.99 26.67
N LEU A 505 -28.68 -7.44 25.45
CA LEU A 505 -27.90 -8.02 24.37
C LEU A 505 -26.49 -7.43 24.32
N ASP A 506 -25.49 -8.30 24.21
CA ASP A 506 -24.16 -7.94 23.70
C ASP A 506 -24.30 -7.61 22.21
N THR A 507 -24.17 -6.33 21.87
CA THR A 507 -24.39 -5.82 20.51
C THR A 507 -23.38 -6.39 19.52
N CYS A 508 -22.10 -6.47 19.89
CA CYS A 508 -21.07 -7.03 19.02
C CYS A 508 -21.36 -8.50 18.70
N VAL A 509 -21.65 -9.30 19.74
CA VAL A 509 -22.00 -10.71 19.58
C VAL A 509 -23.27 -10.87 18.75
N ALA A 510 -24.27 -10.00 18.93
CA ALA A 510 -25.51 -10.04 18.15
C ALA A 510 -25.25 -9.78 16.65
N LEU A 511 -24.46 -8.75 16.31
CA LEU A 511 -24.09 -8.43 14.93
C LEU A 511 -23.28 -9.56 14.29
N ASN A 512 -22.25 -10.06 14.98
CA ASN A 512 -21.44 -11.17 14.48
C ASN A 512 -22.27 -12.44 14.26
N SER A 513 -23.22 -12.71 15.15
CA SER A 513 -24.17 -13.83 14.99
C SER A 513 -25.01 -13.65 13.72
N SER A 514 -25.46 -12.42 13.44
CA SER A 514 -26.22 -12.12 12.22
C SER A 514 -25.38 -12.36 10.96
N THR A 515 -24.13 -11.90 10.93
CA THR A 515 -23.20 -12.12 9.82
C THR A 515 -22.95 -13.61 9.59
N ILE A 516 -22.63 -14.36 10.65
CA ILE A 516 -22.37 -15.81 10.58
C ILE A 516 -23.62 -16.57 10.11
N ASN A 517 -24.81 -16.24 10.63
CA ASN A 517 -26.05 -16.86 10.20
C ASN A 517 -26.38 -16.51 8.74
N GLY A 518 -26.03 -15.31 8.29
CA GLY A 518 -26.16 -14.85 6.91
C GLY A 518 -25.31 -15.62 5.89
N ALA A 519 -24.27 -16.31 6.34
CA ALA A 519 -23.46 -17.22 5.54
C ALA A 519 -24.05 -18.64 5.44
N GLY A 520 -24.99 -18.99 6.33
CA GLY A 520 -25.80 -20.21 6.28
C GLY A 520 -25.43 -21.28 7.31
N PRO A 521 -26.17 -22.41 7.34
CA PRO A 521 -25.96 -23.49 8.30
C PRO A 521 -24.57 -24.11 8.20
N GLY A 522 -23.97 -24.46 9.35
CA GLY A 522 -22.64 -25.07 9.42
C GLY A 522 -21.47 -24.07 9.38
N THR A 523 -21.76 -22.76 9.28
CA THR A 523 -20.72 -21.71 9.36
C THR A 523 -20.05 -21.73 10.73
N PRO A 524 -18.70 -21.67 10.80
CA PRO A 524 -17.96 -21.65 12.07
C PRO A 524 -18.36 -20.47 12.96
N THR A 525 -18.58 -20.73 14.25
CA THR A 525 -19.02 -19.71 15.23
C THR A 525 -17.90 -19.20 16.14
N ASN A 526 -16.64 -19.62 15.92
CA ASN A 526 -15.51 -19.32 16.80
C ASN A 526 -15.19 -17.82 16.89
N ASN A 527 -15.46 -17.05 15.83
CA ASN A 527 -15.21 -15.61 15.80
C ASN A 527 -16.42 -14.77 16.26
N ARG A 528 -17.48 -15.41 16.80
CA ARG A 528 -18.69 -14.74 17.29
C ARG A 528 -18.39 -13.69 18.37
N SER A 529 -17.50 -14.02 19.31
CA SER A 529 -17.10 -13.12 20.41
C SER A 529 -15.59 -12.83 20.47
N ARG A 530 -14.78 -13.53 19.67
CA ARG A 530 -13.30 -13.51 19.79
C ARG A 530 -12.69 -12.10 19.69
N ASN A 531 -13.24 -11.29 18.80
CA ASN A 531 -12.73 -9.94 18.50
C ASN A 531 -13.72 -8.84 18.95
N CYS A 532 -14.65 -9.17 19.85
CA CYS A 532 -15.51 -8.19 20.51
C CYS A 532 -14.74 -7.50 21.65
N THR A 533 -13.58 -6.92 21.32
CA THR A 533 -12.70 -6.19 22.24
C THR A 533 -12.37 -4.82 21.65
N ASP A 534 -11.72 -4.00 22.45
CA ASP A 534 -11.18 -2.68 22.11
C ASP A 534 -9.73 -2.74 21.56
N GLU A 535 -9.22 -3.94 21.29
CA GLU A 535 -7.87 -4.16 20.75
C GLU A 535 -7.84 -4.15 19.21
N GLY A 536 -6.64 -3.93 18.65
CA GLY A 536 -6.38 -3.97 17.20
C GLY A 536 -6.69 -2.66 16.47
N PHE A 537 -7.20 -1.65 17.18
CA PHE A 537 -7.40 -0.29 16.67
C PHE A 537 -6.16 0.57 16.88
N THR A 538 -6.05 1.67 16.14
CA THR A 538 -4.96 2.64 16.30
C THR A 538 -4.77 3.02 17.76
N THR A 539 -3.52 3.00 18.23
CA THR A 539 -3.14 3.38 19.59
C THR A 539 -2.48 4.76 19.60
N ALA A 540 -2.46 5.40 20.77
CA ALA A 540 -1.85 6.72 20.92
C ALA A 540 -0.34 6.71 20.60
N THR A 541 0.35 5.60 20.91
CA THR A 541 1.75 5.40 20.54
C THR A 541 1.91 4.02 19.93
N SER A 542 2.68 3.92 18.86
CA SER A 542 3.11 2.66 18.24
C SER A 542 4.57 2.74 17.85
N TRP A 543 5.30 1.63 17.95
CA TRP A 543 6.73 1.60 17.62
C TRP A 543 7.21 0.22 17.18
N GLY A 544 8.32 0.21 16.46
CA GLY A 544 8.97 -1.00 15.99
C GLY A 544 10.37 -0.73 15.48
N TYR A 545 11.02 -1.78 15.01
CA TYR A 545 12.34 -1.68 14.41
C TYR A 545 12.47 -2.57 13.17
N ARG A 546 13.42 -2.18 12.32
CA ARG A 546 13.82 -2.88 11.11
C ARG A 546 15.32 -3.09 11.16
N GLY A 547 15.80 -4.20 10.62
CA GLY A 547 17.21 -4.51 10.54
C GLY A 547 17.54 -5.21 9.24
N ARG A 548 18.70 -4.91 8.67
CA ARG A 548 19.23 -5.61 7.50
C ARG A 548 20.72 -5.89 7.69
N ALA A 549 21.11 -7.13 7.45
CA ALA A 549 22.49 -7.58 7.44
C ALA A 549 22.83 -8.10 6.04
N ILE A 550 23.94 -7.65 5.47
CA ILE A 550 24.40 -8.04 4.13
C ILE A 550 25.87 -8.43 4.22
N TRP A 551 26.18 -9.66 3.87
CA TRP A 551 27.56 -10.14 3.74
C TRP A 551 28.00 -10.02 2.29
N GLU A 552 29.21 -9.57 2.05
CA GLU A 552 29.78 -9.48 0.70
C GLU A 552 30.92 -10.48 0.55
N TYR A 553 30.76 -11.45 -0.35
CA TYR A 553 31.81 -12.38 -0.74
C TYR A 553 32.18 -12.09 -2.19
N ASN A 554 33.41 -11.60 -2.39
CA ASN A 554 33.90 -11.27 -3.72
C ASN A 554 34.53 -12.48 -4.40
N ASP A 555 34.32 -12.60 -5.71
CA ASP A 555 34.90 -13.66 -6.56
C ASP A 555 34.78 -15.07 -5.97
N VAL A 556 33.56 -15.45 -5.56
CA VAL A 556 33.31 -16.76 -4.95
C VAL A 556 33.54 -17.88 -5.96
N PHE A 557 33.07 -17.68 -7.19
CA PHE A 557 33.35 -18.58 -8.31
C PHE A 557 33.26 -17.83 -9.63
N ALA A 558 34.24 -18.04 -10.51
CA ALA A 558 34.25 -17.54 -11.89
C ALA A 558 33.95 -16.02 -12.02
N GLY A 559 34.38 -15.18 -11.07
CA GLY A 559 34.11 -13.73 -11.06
C GLY A 559 32.74 -13.32 -10.53
N VAL A 560 31.96 -14.25 -9.97
CA VAL A 560 30.65 -13.97 -9.36
C VAL A 560 30.81 -13.54 -7.91
N ASN A 561 30.27 -12.37 -7.58
CA ASN A 561 30.14 -11.90 -6.21
C ASN A 561 28.82 -12.40 -5.62
N LEU A 562 28.85 -12.88 -4.38
CA LEU A 562 27.64 -13.30 -3.65
C LEU A 562 27.39 -12.38 -2.47
N LYS A 563 26.12 -11.99 -2.30
CA LYS A 563 25.64 -11.15 -1.21
C LYS A 563 24.50 -11.82 -0.43
N PRO A 564 24.80 -12.82 0.42
CA PRO A 564 23.81 -13.33 1.38
C PRO A 564 23.31 -12.18 2.25
N ASN A 565 22.00 -12.14 2.50
CA ASN A 565 21.39 -11.09 3.30
C ASN A 565 20.23 -11.59 4.15
N VAL A 566 20.02 -10.89 5.26
CA VAL A 566 18.91 -11.11 6.19
C VAL A 566 18.24 -9.77 6.42
N ALA A 567 16.93 -9.70 6.23
CA ALA A 567 16.11 -8.58 6.67
C ALA A 567 15.17 -9.04 7.78
N TRP A 568 14.99 -8.19 8.78
CA TRP A 568 14.16 -8.43 9.94
C TRP A 568 13.25 -7.24 10.20
N SER A 569 12.00 -7.51 10.52
CA SER A 569 11.05 -6.50 11.00
C SER A 569 10.30 -6.99 12.22
N HIS A 570 10.13 -6.11 13.20
CA HIS A 570 9.29 -6.36 14.36
C HIS A 570 8.54 -5.09 14.75
N ASP A 571 7.22 -5.20 14.75
CA ASP A 571 6.29 -4.18 15.22
C ASP A 571 6.00 -4.47 16.69
N VAL A 572 6.64 -3.74 17.59
CA VAL A 572 6.76 -4.19 18.99
C VAL A 572 5.49 -3.94 19.78
N SER A 573 4.93 -2.73 19.67
CA SER A 573 3.71 -2.37 20.40
C SER A 573 2.94 -1.27 19.70
N GLY A 574 1.62 -1.32 19.86
CA GLY A 574 0.67 -0.38 19.31
C GLY A 574 0.34 -0.61 17.84
N TYR A 575 -0.67 0.12 17.38
CA TYR A 575 -1.15 0.10 16.00
C TYR A 575 -1.07 1.51 15.43
N SER A 576 -0.34 1.68 14.33
CA SER A 576 -0.19 2.98 13.68
C SER A 576 -1.50 3.48 13.05
N PRO A 577 -1.69 4.81 12.93
CA PRO A 577 -2.83 5.36 12.20
C PRO A 577 -2.75 4.98 10.71
N GLY A 578 -3.88 4.53 10.15
CA GLY A 578 -4.03 4.30 8.72
C GLY A 578 -4.55 5.53 7.97
N PRO A 579 -4.50 5.51 6.62
CA PRO A 579 -3.99 4.45 5.76
C PRO A 579 -2.45 4.48 5.65
N GLY A 580 -1.82 3.32 5.43
CA GLY A 580 -0.36 3.20 5.33
C GLY A 580 0.38 3.19 6.67
N GLY A 581 -0.25 2.66 7.73
CA GLY A 581 0.37 2.57 9.05
C GLY A 581 1.60 1.65 9.08
N ASN A 582 2.64 2.06 9.80
CA ASN A 582 3.93 1.34 9.86
C ASN A 582 3.92 0.11 10.78
N PHE A 583 3.19 0.18 11.90
CA PHE A 583 3.29 -0.81 12.98
C PHE A 583 1.94 -1.46 13.28
N GLU A 584 1.93 -2.80 13.36
CA GLU A 584 0.84 -3.61 13.91
C GLU A 584 1.39 -4.49 15.05
N GLU A 585 0.91 -4.30 16.28
CA GLU A 585 1.48 -4.93 17.47
C GLU A 585 1.73 -6.44 17.34
N GLY A 586 2.97 -6.83 17.62
CA GLY A 586 3.45 -8.20 17.63
C GLY A 586 3.81 -8.76 16.26
N ARG A 587 3.49 -8.06 15.15
CA ARG A 587 3.78 -8.53 13.79
C ARG A 587 5.29 -8.60 13.55
N LYS A 588 5.75 -9.71 12.99
CA LYS A 588 7.15 -9.93 12.61
C LYS A 588 7.25 -10.43 11.18
N ALA A 589 8.40 -10.15 10.57
CA ALA A 589 8.78 -10.78 9.33
C ALA A 589 10.30 -10.98 9.28
N VAL A 590 10.71 -12.05 8.62
CA VAL A 590 12.11 -12.33 8.30
C VAL A 590 12.24 -12.64 6.83
N SER A 591 13.23 -12.05 6.18
CA SER A 591 13.59 -12.36 4.79
C SER A 591 15.02 -12.84 4.73
N LEU A 592 15.23 -14.00 4.12
CA LEU A 592 16.53 -14.61 3.90
C LEU A 592 16.80 -14.63 2.40
N GLY A 593 17.87 -13.98 1.96
CA GLY A 593 18.18 -13.81 0.55
C GLY A 593 19.63 -14.12 0.22
N VAL A 594 19.86 -14.41 -1.05
CA VAL A 594 21.19 -14.38 -1.66
C VAL A 594 21.10 -13.68 -3.00
N ASP A 595 21.88 -12.62 -3.15
CA ASP A 595 22.07 -11.94 -4.42
C ASP A 595 23.40 -12.38 -5.04
N ALA A 596 23.43 -12.54 -6.35
CA ALA A 596 24.62 -12.84 -7.12
C ALA A 596 24.79 -11.77 -8.21
N GLU A 597 26.02 -11.32 -8.39
CA GLU A 597 26.37 -10.27 -9.34
C GLU A 597 27.59 -10.70 -10.15
N TYR A 598 27.50 -10.59 -11.48
CA TYR A 598 28.58 -10.93 -12.40
C TYR A 598 28.89 -9.73 -13.31
N GLN A 599 30.15 -9.24 -13.23
CA GLN A 599 30.67 -8.11 -14.00
C GLN A 599 29.81 -6.83 -13.91
N ASN A 600 29.08 -6.63 -12.80
CA ASN A 600 28.11 -5.54 -12.61
C ASN A 600 27.02 -5.44 -13.70
N THR A 601 26.92 -6.47 -14.55
CA THR A 601 26.05 -6.50 -15.74
C THR A 601 24.89 -7.46 -15.49
N TYR A 602 25.18 -8.66 -14.98
CA TYR A 602 24.16 -9.68 -14.74
C TYR A 602 23.91 -9.82 -13.25
N THR A 603 22.64 -9.84 -12.86
CA THR A 603 22.21 -10.02 -11.48
C THR A 603 21.27 -11.21 -11.35
N ALA A 604 21.35 -11.89 -10.22
CA ALA A 604 20.38 -12.91 -9.82
C ALA A 604 20.07 -12.73 -8.34
N SER A 605 18.80 -12.86 -7.96
CA SER A 605 18.36 -12.75 -6.56
C SER A 605 17.38 -13.86 -6.24
N LEU A 606 17.62 -14.58 -5.14
CA LEU A 606 16.71 -15.57 -4.58
C LEU A 606 16.45 -15.19 -3.11
N ALA A 607 15.18 -15.01 -2.75
CA ALA A 607 14.79 -14.68 -1.39
C ALA A 607 13.57 -15.47 -0.93
N TYR A 608 13.55 -15.82 0.37
CA TYR A 608 12.39 -16.35 1.07
C TYR A 608 11.97 -15.38 2.17
N THR A 609 10.69 -15.05 2.22
CA THR A 609 10.12 -14.16 3.24
C THR A 609 9.03 -14.88 4.01
N ASN A 610 9.12 -14.82 5.33
CA ASN A 610 8.16 -15.39 6.26
C ASN A 610 7.59 -14.30 7.17
N PHE A 611 6.26 -14.26 7.30
CA PHE A 611 5.49 -13.41 8.19
C PHE A 611 4.93 -14.26 9.33
N PHE A 612 4.99 -13.74 10.56
CA PHE A 612 4.52 -14.48 11.74
C PHE A 612 4.20 -13.54 12.89
N ASP A 613 3.49 -14.09 13.89
CA ASP A 613 2.92 -13.35 15.02
C ASP A 613 1.99 -12.19 14.56
N GLY A 614 1.52 -11.37 15.51
CA GLY A 614 0.57 -10.28 15.25
C GLY A 614 -0.89 -10.75 15.30
N LYS A 615 -1.64 -10.29 16.30
CA LYS A 615 -3.03 -10.78 16.53
C LYS A 615 -4.02 -10.30 15.49
N TYR A 616 -3.82 -9.09 14.98
CA TYR A 616 -4.72 -8.41 14.03
C TYR A 616 -4.07 -8.17 12.67
N THR A 617 -3.10 -9.02 12.31
CA THR A 617 -2.42 -8.90 11.02
C THR A 617 -3.09 -9.72 9.92
N THR A 618 -3.10 -9.18 8.72
CA THR A 618 -3.71 -9.80 7.53
C THR A 618 -2.69 -10.42 6.57
N VAL A 619 -1.41 -10.47 6.96
CA VAL A 619 -0.32 -10.97 6.12
C VAL A 619 0.31 -12.26 6.64
N ASP A 620 -0.25 -12.89 7.67
CA ASP A 620 0.32 -14.08 8.31
C ASP A 620 0.34 -15.34 7.42
N ASP A 621 -0.41 -15.34 6.32
CA ASP A 621 -0.41 -16.40 5.30
C ASP A 621 0.24 -15.96 3.97
N ARG A 622 1.09 -14.92 4.01
CA ARG A 622 1.72 -14.30 2.83
C ARG A 622 3.17 -14.63 2.65
N ASP A 623 3.61 -15.76 3.20
CA ASP A 623 4.95 -16.27 2.97
C ASP A 623 5.19 -16.58 1.50
N PHE A 624 6.39 -16.25 1.03
CA PHE A 624 6.73 -16.44 -0.37
C PHE A 624 8.22 -16.63 -0.63
N VAL A 625 8.51 -17.28 -1.75
CA VAL A 625 9.83 -17.29 -2.40
C VAL A 625 9.78 -16.40 -3.63
N ALA A 626 10.81 -15.60 -3.85
CA ALA A 626 10.99 -14.80 -5.06
C ALA A 626 12.33 -15.10 -5.72
N LEU A 627 12.33 -15.27 -7.04
CA LEU A 627 13.52 -15.40 -7.88
C LEU A 627 13.49 -14.31 -8.95
N SER A 628 14.60 -13.62 -9.16
CA SER A 628 14.75 -12.66 -10.26
C SER A 628 16.12 -12.77 -10.90
N LEU A 629 16.16 -12.50 -12.20
CA LEU A 629 17.37 -12.42 -13.02
C LEU A 629 17.33 -11.09 -13.77
N GLY A 630 18.42 -10.32 -13.73
CA GLY A 630 18.52 -9.01 -14.34
C GLY A 630 19.74 -8.86 -15.23
N VAL A 631 19.65 -7.92 -16.16
CA VAL A 631 20.77 -7.42 -16.96
C VAL A 631 20.70 -5.90 -17.01
N ASN A 632 21.82 -5.26 -16.67
CA ASN A 632 22.02 -3.82 -16.76
C ASN A 632 23.01 -3.52 -17.88
N PHE A 633 22.73 -2.48 -18.66
CA PHE A 633 23.65 -1.98 -19.66
C PHE A 633 23.58 -0.49 -19.79
#